data_AF-A0A8J4U7A5-F1
#
_entry.id   AF-A0A8J4U7A5-F1
#
_cell.length_a   1.000
_cell.length_b   1.000
_cell.length_c   1.000
_cell.angle_alpha   90.00
_cell.angle_beta   90.00
_cell.angle_gamma   90.00
#
_symmetry.space_group_name_H-M   'P 1'
#
loop_
_entity.id
_entity.type
_entity.pdbx_description
1 polymer ?
#
loop_
_entity_poly.entity_id
_entity_poly.type
_entity_poly.pdbx_seq_one_letter_code
_entity_poly.pdbx_strand_id
1 'polypeptide(L)' 'VVQSLKKVNFSTSLGEQVWFDSAGAMPAKYDVVNWQRGFDGEVQFKVVGYYDASLPTGQQFVLNENNIVWAAETRE' A
#
# COMPACT_ATOMS: atom_id res chain seq x y z
N VAL A 1 -26.08 -14.11 -8.68
CA VAL A 1 -24.88 -13.22 -8.81
C VAL A 1 -24.65 -12.40 -7.54
N VAL A 2 -25.52 -11.45 -7.16
CA VAL A 2 -25.30 -10.57 -5.98
C VAL A 2 -25.12 -11.32 -4.66
N GLN A 3 -25.91 -12.37 -4.39
CA GLN A 3 -25.77 -13.18 -3.17
C GLN A 3 -24.46 -13.97 -3.11
N SER A 4 -23.89 -14.30 -4.27
CA SER A 4 -22.60 -14.99 -4.35
C SER A 4 -21.44 -14.05 -4.01
N LEU A 5 -21.51 -12.79 -4.44
CA LEU A 5 -20.50 -11.77 -4.15
C LEU A 5 -20.35 -11.49 -2.64
N LYS A 6 -21.45 -11.57 -1.88
CA LYS A 6 -21.43 -11.44 -0.40
C LYS A 6 -20.66 -12.55 0.33
N LYS A 7 -20.36 -13.65 -0.36
CA LYS A 7 -19.64 -14.81 0.20
C LYS A 7 -18.22 -14.96 -0.35
N VAL A 8 -17.77 -14.00 -1.15
CA VAL A 8 -16.42 -14.01 -1.73
C VAL A 8 -15.41 -13.80 -0.62
N ASN A 9 -14.52 -14.77 -0.47
CA ASN A 9 -13.35 -14.70 0.39
C ASN A 9 -12.29 -15.66 -0.16
N PHE A 10 -11.31 -15.13 -0.88
CA PHE A 10 -10.24 -15.94 -1.49
C PHE A 10 -8.92 -15.18 -1.54
N SER A 11 -7.83 -15.91 -1.75
CA SER A 11 -6.50 -15.33 -1.95
C SER A 11 -6.14 -15.34 -3.43
N THR A 12 -5.57 -14.25 -3.94
CA THR A 12 -5.02 -14.20 -5.29
C THR A 12 -3.75 -15.03 -5.39
N SER A 13 -3.26 -15.31 -6.61
CA SER A 13 -1.96 -15.95 -6.82
C SER A 13 -0.78 -15.14 -6.27
N LEU A 14 -0.98 -13.84 -6.02
CA LEU A 14 0.00 -12.94 -5.39
C LEU A 14 -0.13 -12.91 -3.86
N GLY A 15 -1.04 -13.69 -3.27
CA GLY A 15 -1.25 -13.79 -1.82
C GLY A 15 -2.17 -12.73 -1.22
N GLU A 16 -2.80 -11.89 -2.05
CA GLU A 16 -3.72 -10.85 -1.55
C GLU A 16 -5.08 -11.44 -1.21
N GLN A 17 -5.64 -11.08 -0.05
CA GLN A 17 -6.99 -11.50 0.33
C GLN A 17 -8.05 -10.58 -0.28
N VAL A 18 -9.01 -11.17 -0.99
CA VAL A 18 -10.14 -10.47 -1.60
C VAL A 18 -11.44 -10.86 -0.89
N TRP A 19 -12.10 -9.86 -0.31
CA TRP A 19 -13.39 -9.99 0.37
C TRP A 19 -14.12 -8.64 0.38
N PHE A 20 -15.42 -8.67 0.68
CA PHE A 20 -16.26 -7.48 0.76
C PHE A 20 -16.89 -7.35 2.14
N ASP A 21 -16.94 -6.13 2.66
CA ASP A 21 -17.65 -5.81 3.89
C ASP A 21 -19.18 -5.87 3.70
N SER A 22 -19.92 -5.58 4.77
CA SER A 22 -21.39 -5.59 4.73
C SER A 22 -22.00 -4.56 3.77
N ALA A 23 -21.27 -3.48 3.45
CA ALA A 23 -21.69 -2.47 2.49
C ALA A 23 -21.30 -2.86 1.04
N GLY A 24 -20.52 -3.92 0.86
CA GLY A 24 -20.02 -4.36 -0.43
C GLY A 24 -18.71 -3.69 -0.86
N ALA A 25 -18.03 -2.97 0.05
CA ALA A 25 -16.74 -2.37 -0.21
C ALA A 25 -15.60 -3.34 0.16
N MET A 26 -14.49 -3.27 -0.58
CA MET A 26 -13.26 -3.96 -0.22
C MET A 26 -12.41 -3.04 0.66
N PRO A 27 -11.72 -3.53 1.70
CA PRO A 27 -10.78 -2.72 2.45
C PRO A 27 -9.71 -2.14 1.53
N ALA A 28 -9.46 -0.84 1.67
CA ALA A 28 -8.46 -0.16 0.88
C ALA A 28 -7.04 -0.65 1.25
N LYS A 29 -6.26 -1.00 0.23
CA LYS A 29 -4.83 -1.29 0.35
C LYS A 29 -4.07 -0.43 -0.65
N TYR A 30 -3.01 0.23 -0.21
CA TYR A 30 -2.20 1.12 -1.04
C TYR A 30 -0.72 0.95 -0.73
N ASP A 31 0.12 1.02 -1.75
CA ASP A 31 1.55 1.21 -1.56
C ASP A 31 1.84 2.68 -1.21
N VAL A 32 2.74 2.89 -0.27
CA VAL A 32 3.32 4.21 -0.01
C VAL A 32 4.58 4.33 -0.85
N VAL A 33 4.59 5.29 -1.78
CA VAL A 33 5.73 5.53 -2.68
C VAL A 33 6.48 6.78 -2.30
N ASN A 34 7.80 6.71 -2.32
CA ASN A 34 8.69 7.85 -2.21
C ASN A 34 9.30 8.14 -3.59
N TRP A 35 9.23 9.41 -4.01
CA TRP A 35 9.78 9.87 -5.28
C TRP A 35 11.28 10.10 -5.08
N GLN A 36 12.09 9.29 -5.74
CA GLN A 36 13.54 9.30 -5.58
C GLN A 36 14.19 9.68 -6.90
N ARG A 37 15.36 10.32 -6.83
CA ARG A 37 16.14 10.64 -8.02
C ARG A 37 16.92 9.39 -8.43
N GLY A 38 16.67 8.92 -9.64
CA GLY A 38 17.44 7.85 -10.28
C GLY A 38 18.82 8.32 -10.72
N PHE A 39 19.61 7.39 -11.24
CA PHE A 39 21.02 7.64 -11.58
C PHE A 39 21.17 8.67 -12.71
N ASP A 40 20.23 8.69 -13.67
CA ASP A 40 20.24 9.60 -14.81
C ASP A 40 19.41 10.87 -14.55
N GLY A 41 19.00 11.08 -13.28
CA GLY A 41 18.20 12.22 -12.86
C GLY A 41 16.70 12.08 -13.10
N GLU A 42 16.24 10.93 -13.57
CA GLU A 42 14.82 10.59 -13.70
C GLU A 42 14.15 10.42 -12.33
N VAL A 43 12.83 10.58 -12.30
CA VAL A 43 12.04 10.30 -11.08
C VAL A 43 11.72 8.80 -11.03
N GLN A 44 12.11 8.14 -9.94
CA GLN A 44 11.75 6.76 -9.64
C GLN A 44 10.76 6.71 -8.49
N PHE A 45 9.68 5.94 -8.66
CA PHE A 45 8.70 5.68 -7.60
C PHE A 45 9.11 4.40 -6.86
N LYS A 46 9.68 4.55 -5.66
CA LYS A 46 10.07 3.41 -4.83
C LYS A 46 9.03 3.18 -3.75
N VAL A 47 8.53 1.95 -3.64
CA VAL A 47 7.66 1.55 -2.53
C VAL A 47 8.50 1.55 -1.25
N VAL A 48 8.06 2.35 -0.27
CA VAL A 48 8.72 2.51 1.03
C VAL A 48 7.83 2.04 2.18
N GLY A 49 6.64 1.55 1.89
CA GLY A 49 5.67 1.14 2.88
C GLY A 49 4.32 0.85 2.27
N TYR A 50 3.31 0.69 3.11
CA TYR A 50 1.95 0.43 2.69
C TYR A 50 0.94 0.99 3.69
N TYR A 51 -0.29 1.14 3.21
CA TYR A 51 -1.49 1.33 4.01
C TYR A 51 -2.45 0.15 3.78
N ASP A 52 -2.92 -0.50 4.85
CA ASP A 52 -3.90 -1.59 4.80
C ASP A 52 -5.04 -1.32 5.79
N ALA A 53 -6.20 -0.92 5.24
CA ALA A 53 -7.40 -0.60 6.03
C ALA A 53 -8.00 -1.81 6.76
N SER A 54 -7.63 -3.05 6.39
CA SER A 54 -8.14 -4.26 7.05
C SER A 54 -7.47 -4.53 8.41
N LEU A 55 -6.37 -3.83 8.72
CA LEU A 55 -5.64 -3.98 9.98
C LEU A 55 -6.24 -3.13 11.11
N PRO A 56 -5.98 -3.47 12.39
CA PRO A 56 -6.39 -2.67 13.53
C PRO A 56 -5.85 -1.24 13.50
N THR A 57 -6.58 -0.31 14.10
CA THR A 57 -6.14 1.09 14.25
C THR A 57 -4.73 1.16 14.84
N GLY A 58 -3.86 1.96 14.21
CA GLY A 58 -2.45 2.09 14.58
C GLY A 58 -1.49 1.09 13.92
N GLN A 59 -2.01 0.07 13.23
CA GLN A 59 -1.21 -0.92 12.48
C GLN A 59 -1.40 -0.80 10.95
N GLN A 60 -2.31 0.07 10.53
CA GLN A 60 -2.73 0.21 9.13
C GLN A 60 -1.64 0.83 8.27
N PHE A 61 -0.78 1.69 8.82
CA PHE A 61 0.24 2.43 8.09
C PHE A 61 1.63 1.99 8.54
N VAL A 62 2.40 1.42 7.61
CA VAL A 62 3.74 0.88 7.90
C VAL A 62 4.72 1.46 6.90
N LEU A 63 5.83 2.00 7.40
CA LEU A 63 6.94 2.51 6.61
C LEU A 63 8.22 1.75 6.93
N ASN A 64 9.02 1.49 5.91
CA ASN A 64 10.41 1.11 6.04
C ASN A 64 11.28 2.36 5.88
N GLU A 65 11.63 2.97 7.01
CA GLU A 65 12.40 4.23 7.05
C GLU A 65 13.74 4.14 6.33
N ASN A 66 14.37 2.95 6.29
CA ASN A 66 15.64 2.74 5.61
C ASN A 66 15.54 2.89 4.08
N ASN A 67 14.33 2.78 3.52
CA ASN A 67 14.09 2.92 2.09
C ASN A 67 13.70 4.36 1.69
N ILE A 68 13.50 5.26 2.66
CA ILE A 68 13.06 6.64 2.41
C ILE A 68 14.27 7.52 2.15
N VAL A 69 14.25 8.24 1.03
CA VAL A 69 15.22 9.29 0.73
C VAL A 69 14.53 10.64 0.89
N TRP A 70 14.97 11.39 1.89
CA TRP A 70 14.55 12.77 2.08
C TRP A 70 15.35 13.68 1.16
N ALA A 71 14.72 14.74 0.66
CA ALA A 71 15.44 15.82 0.01
C ALA A 71 16.32 16.49 1.07
N ALA A 72 17.59 16.06 1.16
CA ALA A 72 18.59 16.88 1.80
C ALA A 72 18.85 18.05 0.83
N GLU A 73 18.39 19.25 1.19
CA GLU A 73 19.22 20.41 0.90
C GLU A 73 20.61 20.08 1.45
N THR A 74 21.65 20.22 0.62
CA THR A 74 23.01 20.41 1.12
C THR A 74 22.92 21.25 2.39
N ARG A 75 23.37 20.71 3.53
CA ARG A 75 23.60 21.54 4.72
C ARG A 75 24.43 22.72 4.24
N GLU A 76 23.88 23.92 4.31
CA GLU A 76 24.66 25.16 4.27
C GLU A 76 25.68 25.16 5.42
#